data_AF-A0A0G2EYC2-F1
#
_entry.id   AF-A0A0G2EYC2-F1
#
_cell.length_a   1.000
_cell.length_b   1.000
_cell.length_c   1.000
_cell.angle_alpha   90.00
_cell.angle_beta   90.00
_cell.angle_gamma   90.00
#
_symmetry.space_group_name_H-M   'P 1'
#
loop_
_entity.id
_entity.type
_entity.pdbx_description
1 polymer ?
#
loop_
_entity_poly.entity_id
_entity_poly.type
_entity_poly.pdbx_seq_one_letter_code
_entity_poly.pdbx_strand_id
1 'polypeptide(L)'
;MDTETQTATFDGEPAKFGLENETLQVEVADHEPLVYKTDAIIAITDGDSQRSFGMHLFNSKDAKDWRPKNLVYERHSVTGLPPSLVQQLHVPVNSKSLQLSNKPSNFSVWISTYSGTGEAVAFYENALQPLLAAFGAKDYQRLETSSAESIKEFCNEILVPRANAGIDQTVILLSGDGGPVDMINALAEGLDAKSAQIPHLALLPLGTGNALSHSSGLTKDMTVGVRSMLNGVPLPIPTFCVTLSPGSKLVTDEGRGREDITALSSGTTPKVYGAVVCSWGFHASLVADSDTAEYRKFGAERFRMAAEQLLSPEPHVYKGKVSVRPDSAGTEAPWKEIGELEHAYTLLTSVSNLEQTFTISPASNPFDGQLRLVHFGPVSSEAIMKLMMLAYQGGKHVDDPAVNYEAVRAMRIEFMEDEERWRRVCIDGKIIAVEKGGWIEVEPGRTVLKLLGL
;
A
#
# COMPACT_ATOMS: atom_id res chain seq x y z
N MET A 1 -55.10 -9.93 8.93
CA MET A 1 -53.98 -10.47 8.14
C MET A 1 -52.75 -10.20 8.96
N ASP A 2 -52.31 -11.26 9.62
CA ASP A 2 -51.37 -11.26 10.73
C ASP A 2 -50.00 -10.71 10.31
N THR A 3 -49.57 -9.65 10.99
CA THR A 3 -48.15 -9.29 11.06
C THR A 3 -47.51 -10.24 12.05
N GLU A 4 -47.08 -11.42 11.60
CA GLU A 4 -46.09 -12.20 12.35
C GLU A 4 -44.87 -11.31 12.53
N THR A 5 -44.68 -10.79 13.76
CA THR A 5 -43.37 -10.34 14.25
C THR A 5 -42.48 -11.57 14.23
N GLN A 6 -41.86 -11.81 13.08
CA GLN A 6 -40.90 -12.89 12.91
C GLN A 6 -39.76 -12.63 13.89
N THR A 7 -39.60 -13.53 14.85
CA THR A 7 -38.56 -13.45 15.87
C THR A 7 -37.21 -13.49 15.16
N ALA A 8 -36.36 -12.48 15.39
CA ALA A 8 -35.01 -12.46 14.86
C ALA A 8 -34.24 -13.69 15.36
N THR A 9 -33.30 -14.19 14.55
CA THR A 9 -32.57 -15.43 14.85
C THR A 9 -31.07 -15.28 14.61
N PHE A 10 -30.29 -16.04 15.37
CA PHE A 10 -28.85 -16.23 15.20
C PHE A 10 -28.54 -17.72 15.20
N ASP A 11 -27.99 -18.23 14.09
CA ASP A 11 -27.75 -19.65 13.83
C ASP A 11 -28.95 -20.57 14.10
N GLY A 12 -30.16 -20.04 13.84
CA GLY A 12 -31.43 -20.75 14.01
C GLY A 12 -32.08 -20.58 15.39
N GLU A 13 -31.39 -19.96 16.35
CA GLU A 13 -31.91 -19.70 17.69
C GLU A 13 -32.51 -18.30 17.81
N PRO A 14 -33.59 -18.10 18.60
CA PRO A 14 -34.16 -16.77 18.82
C PRO A 14 -33.14 -15.80 19.42
N ALA A 15 -33.00 -14.63 18.80
CA ALA A 15 -32.02 -13.63 19.17
C ALA A 15 -32.61 -12.20 19.18
N LYS A 16 -31.95 -11.29 19.90
CA LYS A 16 -32.15 -9.84 19.78
C LYS A 16 -30.86 -9.19 19.35
N PHE A 17 -30.98 -8.18 18.47
CA PHE A 17 -29.84 -7.43 17.96
C PHE A 17 -29.89 -5.99 18.47
N GLY A 18 -28.78 -5.53 19.04
CA GLY A 18 -28.54 -4.13 19.39
C GLY A 18 -27.35 -3.59 18.59
N LEU A 19 -27.44 -2.36 18.08
CA LEU A 19 -26.34 -1.70 17.39
C LEU A 19 -26.01 -0.41 18.13
N GLU A 20 -24.86 -0.40 18.82
CA GLU A 20 -24.39 0.75 19.60
C GLU A 20 -22.88 0.93 19.42
N ASN A 21 -22.43 2.16 19.21
CA ASN A 21 -21.00 2.53 19.16
C ASN A 21 -20.15 1.57 18.29
N GLU A 22 -20.59 1.32 17.05
CA GLU A 22 -19.89 0.43 16.10
C GLU A 22 -19.73 -1.03 16.60
N THR A 23 -20.57 -1.46 17.52
CA THR A 23 -20.66 -2.86 17.98
C THR A 23 -22.05 -3.41 17.76
N LEU A 24 -22.11 -4.65 17.29
CA LEU A 24 -23.31 -5.45 17.19
C LEU A 24 -23.40 -6.35 18.42
N GLN A 25 -24.38 -6.09 19.27
CA GLN A 25 -24.73 -6.94 20.40
C GLN A 25 -25.75 -7.98 19.93
N VAL A 26 -25.51 -9.24 20.27
CA VAL A 26 -26.39 -10.36 19.96
C VAL A 26 -26.74 -11.07 21.26
N GLU A 27 -28.01 -10.98 21.65
CA GLU A 27 -28.56 -11.72 22.79
C GLU A 27 -29.27 -12.97 22.27
N VAL A 28 -28.67 -14.15 22.48
CA VAL A 28 -29.31 -15.44 22.18
C VAL A 28 -29.84 -16.01 23.50
N ALA A 29 -31.05 -16.58 23.48
CA ALA A 29 -31.67 -17.14 24.68
C ALA A 29 -30.77 -18.22 25.31
N ASP A 30 -30.61 -18.20 26.64
CA ASP A 30 -29.82 -19.17 27.41
C ASP A 30 -28.30 -19.20 27.11
N HIS A 31 -27.78 -18.22 26.38
CA HIS A 31 -26.36 -18.04 26.09
C HIS A 31 -25.82 -16.70 26.64
N GLU A 32 -24.50 -16.62 26.83
CA GLU A 32 -23.86 -15.33 27.13
C GLU A 32 -23.99 -14.37 25.93
N PRO A 33 -24.23 -13.06 26.16
CA PRO A 33 -24.30 -12.09 25.07
C PRO A 33 -23.02 -12.06 24.23
N LEU A 34 -23.18 -12.13 22.91
CA LEU A 34 -22.08 -12.01 21.97
C LEU A 34 -21.93 -10.56 21.53
N VAL A 35 -20.69 -10.12 21.37
CA VAL A 35 -20.38 -8.75 20.93
C VAL A 35 -19.43 -8.83 19.74
N TYR A 36 -19.90 -8.35 18.60
CA TYR A 36 -19.11 -8.26 17.38
C TYR A 36 -18.77 -6.82 17.08
N LYS A 37 -17.52 -6.54 16.73
CA LYS A 37 -17.16 -5.23 16.21
C LYS A 37 -17.64 -5.11 14.78
N THR A 38 -18.34 -4.03 14.46
CA THR A 38 -18.89 -3.84 13.12
C THR A 38 -17.80 -3.70 12.07
N ASP A 39 -16.63 -3.16 12.42
CA ASP A 39 -15.43 -3.06 11.57
C ASP A 39 -14.74 -4.42 11.27
N ALA A 40 -15.15 -5.50 11.95
CA ALA A 40 -14.70 -6.86 11.68
C ALA A 40 -15.68 -7.64 10.78
N ILE A 41 -16.91 -7.13 10.56
CA ILE A 41 -17.91 -7.74 9.67
C ILE A 41 -17.55 -7.45 8.22
N ILE A 42 -17.21 -8.48 7.46
CA ILE A 42 -16.75 -8.37 6.07
C ILE A 42 -17.92 -8.04 5.13
N ALA A 43 -19.01 -8.79 5.26
CA ALA A 43 -20.14 -8.73 4.33
C ALA A 43 -21.40 -9.31 4.96
N ILE A 44 -22.56 -8.83 4.51
CA ILE A 44 -23.87 -9.42 4.76
C ILE A 44 -24.42 -9.89 3.42
N THR A 45 -24.61 -11.19 3.26
CA THR A 45 -25.10 -11.79 2.01
C THR A 45 -26.55 -12.24 2.16
N ASP A 46 -27.27 -12.37 1.05
CA ASP A 46 -28.60 -12.99 1.06
C ASP A 46 -28.51 -14.47 1.48
N GLY A 47 -29.38 -14.89 2.38
CA GLY A 47 -29.51 -16.30 2.80
C GLY A 47 -30.50 -17.09 1.94
N ASP A 48 -30.70 -18.36 2.29
CA ASP A 48 -31.51 -19.31 1.53
C ASP A 48 -33.03 -19.02 1.57
N SER A 49 -33.48 -18.16 2.48
CA SER A 49 -34.88 -17.78 2.67
C SER A 49 -35.09 -16.26 2.67
N GLN A 50 -36.32 -15.81 2.39
CA GLN A 50 -36.66 -14.38 2.44
C GLN A 50 -36.29 -13.78 3.80
N ARG A 51 -35.48 -12.71 3.78
CA ARG A 51 -34.99 -11.97 4.98
C ARG A 51 -34.04 -12.73 5.90
N SER A 52 -33.51 -13.86 5.45
CA SER A 52 -32.31 -14.46 6.04
C SER A 52 -31.06 -13.88 5.40
N PHE A 53 -30.00 -13.76 6.19
CA PHE A 53 -28.70 -13.27 5.75
C PHE A 53 -27.58 -14.19 6.22
N GLY A 54 -26.51 -14.26 5.43
CA GLY A 54 -25.21 -14.73 5.89
C GLY A 54 -24.38 -13.56 6.40
N MET A 55 -24.08 -13.52 7.70
CA MET A 55 -23.14 -12.55 8.27
C MET A 55 -21.73 -13.14 8.24
N HIS A 56 -20.85 -12.54 7.45
CA HIS A 56 -19.46 -12.95 7.25
C HIS A 56 -18.55 -12.00 8.02
N LEU A 57 -17.65 -12.52 8.86
CA LEU A 57 -16.76 -11.68 9.66
C LEU A 57 -15.40 -12.34 9.90
N PHE A 58 -14.45 -11.53 10.36
CA PHE A 58 -13.29 -12.04 11.06
C PHE A 58 -13.48 -11.97 12.57
N ASN A 59 -13.08 -13.04 13.22
CA ASN A 59 -12.89 -13.09 14.67
C ASN A 59 -11.41 -13.35 14.96
N SER A 60 -10.98 -13.18 16.21
CA SER A 60 -9.62 -13.51 16.62
C SER A 60 -9.58 -14.71 17.56
N LYS A 61 -8.61 -15.62 17.33
CA LYS A 61 -8.28 -16.72 18.26
C LYS A 61 -7.86 -16.21 19.64
N ASP A 62 -7.36 -14.98 19.72
CA ASP A 62 -7.07 -14.27 20.96
C ASP A 62 -7.78 -12.91 20.91
N ALA A 63 -8.80 -12.73 21.75
CA ALA A 63 -9.60 -11.51 21.81
C ALA A 63 -8.78 -10.23 22.04
N LYS A 64 -7.56 -10.35 22.58
CA LYS A 64 -6.64 -9.23 22.81
C LYS A 64 -5.65 -8.98 21.67
N ASP A 65 -5.50 -9.92 20.73
CA ASP A 65 -4.51 -9.87 19.67
C ASP A 65 -5.16 -10.09 18.29
N TRP A 66 -5.51 -8.99 17.65
CA TRP A 66 -6.15 -8.95 16.33
C TRP A 66 -5.16 -8.91 15.16
N ARG A 67 -3.92 -9.35 15.37
CA ARG A 67 -2.97 -9.49 14.27
C ARG A 67 -3.49 -10.47 13.22
N PRO A 68 -3.19 -10.25 11.93
CA PRO A 68 -3.66 -11.09 10.82
C PRO A 68 -3.51 -12.60 11.04
N LYS A 69 -2.38 -13.07 11.59
CA LYS A 69 -2.17 -14.51 11.85
C LYS A 69 -3.18 -15.16 12.81
N ASN A 70 -3.81 -14.38 13.68
CA ASN A 70 -4.79 -14.86 14.66
C ASN A 70 -6.22 -14.75 14.16
N LEU A 71 -6.44 -14.04 13.05
CA LEU A 71 -7.76 -13.88 12.49
C LEU A 71 -8.25 -15.21 11.93
N VAL A 72 -9.53 -15.47 12.15
CA VAL A 72 -10.28 -16.61 11.64
C VAL A 72 -11.54 -16.11 10.98
N TYR A 73 -11.94 -16.78 9.92
CA TYR A 73 -13.21 -16.51 9.26
C TYR A 73 -14.36 -17.24 9.95
N GLU A 74 -15.44 -16.50 10.23
CA GLU A 74 -16.69 -17.02 10.76
C GLU A 74 -17.86 -16.59 9.88
N ARG A 75 -18.90 -17.44 9.84
CA ARG A 75 -20.17 -17.18 9.14
C ARG A 75 -21.32 -17.59 10.03
N HIS A 76 -22.27 -16.67 10.22
CA HIS A 76 -23.51 -16.92 10.95
C HIS A 76 -24.73 -16.74 10.06
N SER A 77 -25.74 -17.58 10.26
CA SER A 77 -27.06 -17.46 9.61
C SER A 77 -27.96 -16.62 10.50
N VAL A 78 -28.42 -15.48 10.00
CA VAL A 78 -29.12 -14.49 10.84
C VAL A 78 -30.39 -13.97 10.17
N THR A 79 -31.41 -13.67 10.97
CA THR A 79 -32.63 -12.96 10.51
C THR A 79 -32.89 -11.76 11.42
N GLY A 80 -33.48 -10.69 10.88
CA GLY A 80 -33.82 -9.52 11.70
C GLY A 80 -32.64 -8.67 12.15
N LEU A 81 -31.52 -8.68 11.41
CA LEU A 81 -30.41 -7.75 11.63
C LEU A 81 -30.88 -6.27 11.54
N PRO A 82 -30.20 -5.34 12.25
CA PRO A 82 -30.47 -3.91 12.14
C PRO A 82 -30.41 -3.45 10.67
N PRO A 83 -31.45 -2.78 10.14
CA PRO A 83 -31.51 -2.39 8.73
C PRO A 83 -30.36 -1.50 8.28
N SER A 84 -29.84 -0.64 9.17
CA SER A 84 -28.69 0.22 8.89
C SER A 84 -27.42 -0.59 8.63
N LEU A 85 -27.20 -1.66 9.41
CA LEU A 85 -26.04 -2.54 9.26
C LEU A 85 -26.13 -3.32 7.95
N VAL A 86 -27.31 -3.86 7.62
CA VAL A 86 -27.56 -4.52 6.34
C VAL A 86 -27.32 -3.54 5.20
N GLN A 87 -27.91 -2.35 5.23
CA GLN A 87 -27.72 -1.35 4.18
C GLN A 87 -26.24 -0.98 3.95
N GLN A 88 -25.44 -0.95 5.01
CA GLN A 88 -24.02 -0.60 4.95
C GLN A 88 -23.15 -1.72 4.39
N LEU A 89 -23.43 -2.98 4.74
CA LEU A 89 -22.54 -4.12 4.48
C LEU A 89 -23.14 -5.17 3.53
N HIS A 90 -24.31 -4.92 2.95
CA HIS A 90 -24.96 -5.86 2.05
C HIS A 90 -24.15 -6.06 0.77
N VAL A 91 -23.89 -7.33 0.46
CA VAL A 91 -23.21 -7.78 -0.75
C VAL A 91 -24.16 -8.70 -1.50
N PRO A 92 -24.66 -8.30 -2.69
CA PRO A 92 -25.55 -9.15 -3.47
C PRO A 92 -24.88 -10.48 -3.83
N VAL A 93 -25.53 -11.60 -3.50
CA VAL A 93 -25.02 -12.95 -3.82
C VAL A 93 -25.10 -13.22 -5.33
N ASN A 94 -26.02 -12.56 -6.00
CA ASN A 94 -26.23 -12.70 -7.43
C ASN A 94 -25.49 -11.57 -8.16
N SER A 95 -24.45 -11.94 -8.90
CA SER A 95 -23.64 -11.15 -9.85
C SER A 95 -22.46 -10.35 -9.26
N LYS A 96 -21.25 -10.71 -9.71
CA LYS A 96 -20.02 -9.88 -9.67
C LYS A 96 -19.38 -9.56 -8.30
N SER A 97 -19.87 -10.10 -7.18
CA SER A 97 -19.40 -9.81 -5.81
C SER A 97 -18.02 -10.39 -5.47
N LEU A 98 -17.47 -11.18 -6.37
CA LEU A 98 -16.04 -11.29 -6.55
C LEU A 98 -15.80 -10.59 -7.90
N GLN A 99 -15.18 -9.40 -7.92
CA GLN A 99 -14.64 -8.87 -9.17
C GLN A 99 -13.51 -9.76 -9.72
N LEU A 100 -13.20 -10.86 -9.04
CA LEU A 100 -12.65 -12.07 -9.61
C LEU A 100 -13.57 -12.48 -10.77
N SER A 101 -13.14 -12.18 -11.99
CA SER A 101 -13.93 -12.23 -13.22
C SER A 101 -14.99 -13.35 -13.26
N ASN A 102 -16.03 -13.18 -14.07
CA ASN A 102 -17.06 -14.20 -14.37
C ASN A 102 -16.51 -15.57 -14.87
N LYS A 103 -15.19 -15.73 -14.96
CA LYS A 103 -14.46 -16.98 -15.12
C LYS A 103 -13.46 -17.16 -13.96
N PRO A 104 -13.60 -18.22 -13.14
CA PRO A 104 -12.65 -18.55 -12.06
C PRO A 104 -11.17 -18.57 -12.53
N SER A 105 -10.95 -18.90 -13.81
CA SER A 105 -9.64 -18.93 -14.47
C SER A 105 -8.89 -17.60 -14.61
N ASN A 106 -9.46 -16.47 -14.17
CA ASN A 106 -8.78 -15.17 -14.32
C ASN A 106 -8.48 -14.46 -13.00
N PHE A 107 -8.51 -15.17 -11.87
CA PHE A 107 -7.94 -14.64 -10.64
C PHE A 107 -6.93 -15.58 -10.01
N SER A 108 -6.02 -14.99 -9.24
CA SER A 108 -4.96 -15.70 -8.51
C SER A 108 -4.71 -15.08 -7.15
N VAL A 109 -4.27 -15.89 -6.20
CA VAL A 109 -3.83 -15.45 -4.87
C VAL A 109 -2.32 -15.57 -4.79
N TRP A 110 -1.64 -14.46 -4.55
CA TRP A 110 -0.19 -14.39 -4.42
C TRP A 110 0.16 -14.06 -2.97
N ILE A 111 0.98 -14.89 -2.36
CA ILE A 111 1.33 -14.79 -0.94
C ILE A 111 2.81 -14.46 -0.82
N SER A 112 3.11 -13.27 -0.29
CA SER A 112 4.48 -12.92 0.05
C SER A 112 4.85 -13.53 1.40
N THR A 113 5.64 -14.61 1.36
CA THR A 113 5.91 -15.51 2.48
C THR A 113 6.71 -14.86 3.62
N TYR A 114 7.73 -14.07 3.28
CA TYR A 114 8.65 -13.45 4.25
C TYR A 114 8.46 -11.95 4.42
N SER A 115 7.49 -11.33 3.74
CA SER A 115 7.25 -9.90 3.86
C SER A 115 6.66 -9.53 5.22
N GLY A 116 7.04 -8.35 5.71
CA GLY A 116 6.49 -7.77 6.94
C GLY A 116 6.73 -8.64 8.17
N THR A 117 5.64 -9.02 8.83
CA THR A 117 5.64 -9.82 10.05
C THR A 117 5.65 -11.34 9.80
N GLY A 118 5.67 -11.78 8.53
CA GLY A 118 5.60 -13.20 8.17
C GLY A 118 4.24 -13.83 8.44
N GLU A 119 3.18 -13.03 8.53
CA GLU A 119 1.84 -13.47 8.93
C GLU A 119 0.94 -13.84 7.74
N ALA A 120 1.41 -13.63 6.50
CA ALA A 120 0.62 -13.78 5.29
C ALA A 120 0.09 -15.20 5.07
N VAL A 121 0.92 -16.22 5.26
CA VAL A 121 0.53 -17.63 5.10
C VAL A 121 -0.53 -18.01 6.14
N ALA A 122 -0.31 -17.65 7.41
CA ALA A 122 -1.26 -17.95 8.48
C ALA A 122 -2.61 -17.24 8.28
N PHE A 123 -2.60 -15.98 7.84
CA PHE A 123 -3.83 -15.25 7.52
C PHE A 123 -4.55 -15.88 6.32
N TYR A 124 -3.81 -16.29 5.28
CA TYR A 124 -4.40 -17.00 4.15
C TYR A 124 -5.14 -18.27 4.59
N GLU A 125 -4.46 -19.15 5.35
CA GLU A 125 -5.00 -20.46 5.72
C GLU A 125 -6.17 -20.36 6.71
N ASN A 126 -6.07 -19.47 7.70
CA ASN A 126 -7.06 -19.38 8.78
C ASN A 126 -8.28 -18.51 8.44
N ALA A 127 -8.11 -17.51 7.57
CA ALA A 127 -9.12 -16.48 7.34
C ALA A 127 -9.52 -16.39 5.86
N LEU A 128 -8.58 -16.09 4.96
CA LEU A 128 -8.93 -15.80 3.56
C LEU A 128 -9.41 -17.03 2.78
N GLN A 129 -8.73 -18.17 2.90
CA GLN A 129 -9.09 -19.38 2.16
C GLN A 129 -10.49 -19.91 2.56
N PRO A 130 -10.85 -20.01 3.86
CA PRO A 130 -12.22 -20.34 4.25
C PRO A 130 -13.27 -19.34 3.74
N LEU A 131 -12.95 -18.04 3.75
CA LEU A 131 -13.82 -17.00 3.20
C LEU A 131 -14.04 -17.21 1.69
N LEU A 132 -12.97 -17.37 0.91
CA LEU A 132 -13.06 -17.63 -0.53
C LEU A 132 -13.91 -18.87 -0.81
N ALA A 133 -13.72 -19.95 -0.05
CA ALA A 133 -14.53 -21.16 -0.18
C ALA A 133 -16.01 -20.91 0.11
N ALA A 134 -16.34 -20.09 1.11
CA ALA A 134 -17.72 -19.71 1.43
C ALA A 134 -18.39 -18.85 0.35
N PHE A 135 -17.61 -18.09 -0.40
CA PHE A 135 -18.07 -17.35 -1.59
C PHE A 135 -17.98 -18.19 -2.88
N GLY A 136 -17.73 -19.51 -2.77
CA GLY A 136 -17.75 -20.43 -3.91
C GLY A 136 -16.50 -20.41 -4.78
N ALA A 137 -15.45 -19.67 -4.41
CA ALA A 137 -14.17 -19.64 -5.11
C ALA A 137 -13.38 -20.94 -4.83
N LYS A 138 -13.28 -21.82 -5.84
CA LYS A 138 -12.59 -23.12 -5.73
C LYS A 138 -11.48 -23.34 -6.76
N ASP A 139 -11.54 -22.66 -7.91
CA ASP A 139 -10.65 -22.89 -9.05
C ASP A 139 -9.77 -21.67 -9.34
N TYR A 140 -8.79 -21.39 -8.47
CA TYR A 140 -7.84 -20.30 -8.63
C TYR A 140 -6.39 -20.75 -8.42
N GLN A 141 -5.46 -19.99 -9.00
CA GLN A 141 -4.04 -20.25 -8.82
C GLN A 141 -3.54 -19.63 -7.52
N ARG A 142 -2.93 -20.43 -6.64
CA ARG A 142 -2.19 -19.97 -5.47
C ARG A 142 -0.70 -19.98 -5.79
N LEU A 143 -0.02 -18.85 -5.58
CA LEU A 143 1.43 -18.72 -5.75
C LEU A 143 2.04 -18.15 -4.47
N GLU A 144 3.21 -18.66 -4.10
CA GLU A 144 3.96 -18.21 -2.93
C GLU A 144 5.34 -17.74 -3.36
N THR A 145 5.79 -16.62 -2.81
CA THR A 145 7.13 -16.11 -3.12
C THR A 145 8.20 -16.99 -2.48
N SER A 146 9.27 -17.28 -3.21
CA SER A 146 10.47 -17.94 -2.69
C SER A 146 11.71 -17.05 -2.72
N SER A 147 11.62 -15.89 -3.38
CA SER A 147 12.70 -14.90 -3.51
C SER A 147 12.16 -13.48 -3.62
N ALA A 148 13.05 -12.48 -3.63
CA ALA A 148 12.70 -11.09 -3.91
C ALA A 148 12.22 -10.85 -5.36
N GLU A 149 12.48 -11.80 -6.28
CA GLU A 149 12.11 -11.67 -7.69
C GLU A 149 10.79 -12.36 -8.05
N SER A 150 10.24 -13.19 -7.15
CA SER A 150 9.06 -14.02 -7.42
C SER A 150 7.86 -13.23 -7.94
N ILE A 151 7.57 -12.05 -7.40
CA ILE A 151 6.43 -11.24 -7.86
C ILE A 151 6.64 -10.74 -9.30
N LYS A 152 7.87 -10.36 -9.65
CA LYS A 152 8.20 -9.94 -11.02
C LYS A 152 8.12 -11.11 -11.99
N GLU A 153 8.64 -12.27 -11.58
CA GLU A 153 8.54 -13.53 -12.33
C GLU A 153 7.07 -13.89 -12.61
N PHE A 154 6.21 -13.87 -11.58
CA PHE A 154 4.77 -14.14 -11.74
C PHE A 154 4.11 -13.12 -12.69
N CYS A 155 4.48 -11.84 -12.62
CA CYS A 155 3.97 -10.84 -13.56
C CYS A 155 4.37 -11.16 -15.00
N ASN A 156 5.63 -11.47 -15.25
CA ASN A 156 6.17 -11.72 -16.59
C ASN A 156 5.65 -13.02 -17.21
N GLU A 157 5.47 -14.07 -16.40
CA GLU A 157 5.00 -15.37 -16.88
C GLU A 157 3.47 -15.44 -17.05
N ILE A 158 2.72 -14.70 -16.21
CA ILE A 158 1.26 -14.86 -16.13
C ILE A 158 0.54 -13.58 -16.55
N LEU A 159 0.79 -12.46 -15.86
CA LEU A 159 -0.03 -11.25 -16.04
C LEU A 159 0.23 -10.57 -17.37
N VAL A 160 1.51 -10.33 -17.72
CA VAL A 160 1.92 -9.60 -18.92
C VAL A 160 1.38 -10.26 -20.19
N PRO A 161 1.58 -11.57 -20.45
CA PRO A 161 1.09 -12.21 -21.66
C PRO A 161 -0.43 -12.13 -21.79
N ARG A 162 -1.15 -12.35 -20.68
CA ARG A 162 -2.61 -12.36 -20.64
C ARG A 162 -3.20 -10.96 -20.77
N ALA A 163 -2.59 -9.97 -20.14
CA ALA A 163 -2.99 -8.56 -20.22
C ALA A 163 -2.81 -8.04 -21.65
N ASN A 164 -1.70 -8.35 -22.30
CA ASN A 164 -1.46 -8.02 -23.71
C ASN A 164 -2.42 -8.75 -24.66
N ALA A 165 -2.94 -9.91 -24.27
CA ALA A 165 -4.02 -10.62 -24.98
C ALA A 165 -5.43 -10.08 -24.68
N GLY A 166 -5.56 -8.98 -23.93
CA GLY A 166 -6.83 -8.34 -23.59
C GLY A 166 -7.65 -9.10 -22.55
N ILE A 167 -7.03 -9.99 -21.77
CA ILE A 167 -7.72 -10.78 -20.76
C ILE A 167 -7.78 -10.00 -19.45
N ASP A 168 -9.00 -9.84 -18.92
CA ASP A 168 -9.25 -9.24 -17.62
C ASP A 168 -8.80 -10.17 -16.49
N GLN A 169 -8.06 -9.64 -15.51
CA GLN A 169 -7.36 -10.41 -14.48
C GLN A 169 -7.40 -9.69 -13.13
N THR A 170 -7.55 -10.45 -12.05
CA THR A 170 -7.47 -9.92 -10.68
C THR A 170 -6.47 -10.72 -9.85
N VAL A 171 -5.55 -10.03 -9.17
CA VAL A 171 -4.62 -10.63 -8.23
C VAL A 171 -5.00 -10.24 -6.82
N ILE A 172 -5.23 -11.22 -5.95
CA ILE A 172 -5.29 -11.00 -4.51
C ILE A 172 -3.86 -11.14 -3.98
N LEU A 173 -3.27 -10.04 -3.56
CA LEU A 173 -1.88 -9.98 -3.11
C LEU A 173 -1.81 -9.79 -1.60
N LEU A 174 -1.24 -10.77 -0.92
CA LEU A 174 -0.95 -10.71 0.52
C LEU A 174 0.50 -10.24 0.67
N SER A 175 0.69 -8.93 0.82
CA SER A 175 2.02 -8.31 0.83
C SER A 175 2.01 -6.93 1.51
N GLY A 176 3.20 -6.33 1.67
CA GLY A 176 3.38 -4.91 1.91
C GLY A 176 3.57 -4.11 0.61
N ASP A 177 4.01 -2.85 0.73
CA ASP A 177 4.18 -1.94 -0.43
C ASP A 177 5.14 -2.46 -1.50
N GLY A 178 6.15 -3.25 -1.12
CA GLY A 178 7.10 -3.84 -2.08
C GLY A 178 6.41 -4.70 -3.14
N GLY A 179 5.33 -5.40 -2.78
CA GLY A 179 4.60 -6.25 -3.72
C GLY A 179 3.96 -5.48 -4.88
N PRO A 180 3.08 -4.50 -4.63
CA PRO A 180 2.55 -3.63 -5.67
C PRO A 180 3.66 -2.94 -6.50
N VAL A 181 4.76 -2.53 -5.86
CA VAL A 181 5.89 -1.87 -6.56
C VAL A 181 6.59 -2.82 -7.53
N ASP A 182 6.82 -4.07 -7.14
CA ASP A 182 7.39 -5.08 -8.04
C ASP A 182 6.45 -5.39 -9.21
N MET A 183 5.14 -5.46 -8.95
CA MET A 183 4.15 -5.59 -10.03
C MET A 183 4.18 -4.39 -10.97
N ILE A 184 4.22 -3.16 -10.44
CA ILE A 184 4.25 -1.93 -11.24
C ILE A 184 5.46 -1.91 -12.16
N ASN A 185 6.66 -2.22 -11.65
CA ASN A 185 7.87 -2.23 -12.48
C ASN A 185 7.77 -3.28 -13.60
N ALA A 186 7.42 -4.53 -13.27
CA ALA A 186 7.29 -5.60 -14.27
C ALA A 186 6.21 -5.28 -15.34
N LEU A 187 5.05 -4.75 -14.93
CA LEU A 187 3.98 -4.38 -15.85
C LEU A 187 4.33 -3.13 -16.67
N ALA A 188 5.05 -2.16 -16.09
CA ALA A 188 5.52 -0.97 -16.78
C ALA A 188 6.55 -1.28 -17.89
N GLU A 189 7.21 -2.43 -17.84
CA GLU A 189 8.07 -2.91 -18.91
C GLU A 189 7.33 -3.79 -19.91
N GLY A 190 6.51 -4.73 -19.42
CA GLY A 190 5.93 -5.79 -20.25
C GLY A 190 4.63 -5.42 -20.97
N LEU A 191 3.84 -4.47 -20.45
CA LEU A 191 2.51 -4.18 -21.02
C LEU A 191 2.58 -3.32 -22.28
N ASP A 192 1.83 -3.70 -23.31
CA ASP A 192 1.55 -2.86 -24.47
C ASP A 192 0.79 -1.60 -24.02
N ALA A 193 1.37 -0.43 -24.29
CA ALA A 193 0.84 0.85 -23.83
C ALA A 193 -0.51 1.24 -24.44
N LYS A 194 -0.93 0.62 -25.55
CA LYS A 194 -2.13 1.01 -26.31
C LYS A 194 -3.28 0.03 -26.13
N SER A 195 -2.98 -1.27 -26.01
CA SER A 195 -4.02 -2.30 -26.07
C SER A 195 -4.06 -3.26 -24.88
N ALA A 196 -3.12 -3.19 -23.94
CA ALA A 196 -3.12 -4.09 -22.81
C ALA A 196 -4.31 -3.83 -21.86
N GLN A 197 -4.92 -4.91 -21.39
CA GLN A 197 -5.90 -4.87 -20.30
C GLN A 197 -5.15 -4.69 -18.98
N ILE A 198 -5.40 -3.58 -18.28
CA ILE A 198 -4.74 -3.28 -17.00
C ILE A 198 -5.24 -4.26 -15.91
N PRO A 199 -4.36 -5.04 -15.27
CA PRO A 199 -4.75 -5.95 -14.19
C PRO A 199 -5.33 -5.22 -12.96
N HIS A 200 -6.21 -5.91 -12.24
CA HIS A 200 -6.74 -5.46 -10.95
C HIS A 200 -5.97 -6.11 -9.79
N LEU A 201 -5.81 -5.36 -8.71
CA LEU A 201 -5.12 -5.74 -7.49
C LEU A 201 -6.08 -5.61 -6.30
N ALA A 202 -6.32 -6.70 -5.60
CA ALA A 202 -6.84 -6.69 -4.24
C ALA A 202 -5.65 -6.82 -3.28
N LEU A 203 -5.22 -5.72 -2.68
CA LEU A 203 -4.08 -5.69 -1.77
C LEU A 203 -4.54 -5.96 -0.33
N LEU A 204 -4.00 -7.00 0.30
CA LEU A 204 -4.20 -7.28 1.71
C LEU A 204 -2.91 -6.87 2.48
N PRO A 205 -2.94 -5.78 3.28
CA PRO A 205 -1.76 -5.15 3.86
C PRO A 205 -1.15 -6.00 4.99
N LEU A 206 -0.16 -6.80 4.63
CA LEU A 206 0.55 -7.72 5.54
C LEU A 206 2.04 -7.36 5.67
N GLY A 207 2.43 -6.17 5.18
CA GLY A 207 3.73 -5.57 5.42
C GLY A 207 3.81 -4.79 6.73
N THR A 208 4.96 -4.17 6.99
CA THR A 208 5.17 -3.33 8.19
C THR A 208 4.72 -1.88 7.98
N GLY A 209 5.05 -1.28 6.83
CA GLY A 209 4.74 0.13 6.52
C GLY A 209 3.35 0.33 5.93
N ASN A 210 3.02 -0.41 4.87
CA ASN A 210 1.73 -0.41 4.17
C ASN A 210 1.25 1.01 3.77
N ALA A 211 2.17 1.85 3.32
CA ALA A 211 1.96 3.24 2.94
C ALA A 211 0.80 3.42 1.95
N LEU A 212 0.79 2.62 0.88
CA LEU A 212 -0.27 2.64 -0.13
C LEU A 212 -1.60 2.26 0.51
N SER A 213 -1.63 1.22 1.34
CA SER A 213 -2.86 0.70 1.98
C SER A 213 -3.45 1.65 3.01
N HIS A 214 -2.62 2.30 3.83
CA HIS A 214 -3.08 3.32 4.78
C HIS A 214 -3.68 4.51 4.03
N SER A 215 -2.99 4.97 2.99
CA SER A 215 -3.40 6.15 2.21
C SER A 215 -4.63 5.89 1.35
N SER A 216 -4.84 4.65 0.90
CA SER A 216 -6.03 4.24 0.14
C SER A 216 -7.20 3.80 1.03
N GLY A 217 -7.02 3.78 2.35
CA GLY A 217 -8.06 3.44 3.31
C GLY A 217 -8.32 1.94 3.49
N LEU A 218 -7.50 1.06 2.94
CA LEU A 218 -7.61 -0.40 3.08
C LEU A 218 -7.43 -0.89 4.53
N THR A 219 -6.84 -0.06 5.39
CA THR A 219 -6.58 -0.36 6.80
C THR A 219 -7.54 0.36 7.75
N LYS A 220 -8.65 0.93 7.24
CA LYS A 220 -9.61 1.67 8.07
C LYS A 220 -10.45 0.77 8.98
N ASP A 221 -10.49 -0.52 8.67
CA ASP A 221 -11.25 -1.52 9.41
C ASP A 221 -10.40 -2.75 9.75
N MET A 222 -11.00 -3.70 10.47
CA MET A 222 -10.32 -4.90 10.95
C MET A 222 -10.32 -6.05 9.93
N THR A 223 -10.73 -5.78 8.69
CA THR A 223 -10.86 -6.81 7.65
C THR A 223 -9.60 -6.97 6.78
N VAL A 224 -8.53 -6.24 7.06
CA VAL A 224 -7.24 -6.38 6.35
C VAL A 224 -7.43 -6.22 4.83
N GLY A 225 -8.24 -5.24 4.40
CA GLY A 225 -8.52 -4.97 2.98
C GLY A 225 -9.53 -5.90 2.30
N VAL A 226 -10.08 -6.90 3.02
CA VAL A 226 -11.01 -7.88 2.45
C VAL A 226 -12.35 -7.26 2.04
N ARG A 227 -12.84 -6.24 2.74
CA ARG A 227 -14.04 -5.51 2.27
C ARG A 227 -13.84 -4.88 0.89
N SER A 228 -12.68 -4.24 0.68
CA SER A 228 -12.33 -3.64 -0.61
C SER A 228 -12.13 -4.70 -1.69
N MET A 229 -11.60 -5.88 -1.34
CA MET A 229 -11.51 -7.01 -2.26
C MET A 229 -12.88 -7.46 -2.78
N LEU A 230 -13.90 -7.52 -1.92
CA LEU A 230 -15.24 -8.00 -2.29
C LEU A 230 -16.10 -6.91 -2.96
N ASN A 231 -16.08 -5.70 -2.40
CA ASN A 231 -17.04 -4.65 -2.75
C ASN A 231 -16.40 -3.43 -3.42
N GLY A 232 -15.07 -3.38 -3.49
CA GLY A 232 -14.35 -2.25 -4.06
C GLY A 232 -14.49 -2.16 -5.57
N VAL A 233 -14.19 -0.99 -6.13
CA VAL A 233 -14.12 -0.74 -7.56
C VAL A 233 -12.66 -0.63 -8.01
N PRO A 234 -12.32 -0.98 -9.27
CA PRO A 234 -10.95 -0.84 -9.76
C PRO A 234 -10.60 0.64 -9.95
N LEU A 235 -9.72 1.16 -9.09
CA LEU A 235 -9.19 2.51 -9.14
C LEU A 235 -7.77 2.51 -9.72
N PRO A 236 -7.46 3.34 -10.72
CA PRO A 236 -6.08 3.50 -11.22
C PRO A 236 -5.11 3.79 -10.08
N ILE A 237 -3.99 3.06 -10.02
CA ILE A 237 -2.85 3.46 -9.20
C ILE A 237 -2.00 4.39 -10.09
N PRO A 238 -1.98 5.71 -9.81
CA PRO A 238 -1.05 6.62 -10.47
C PRO A 238 0.38 6.23 -10.09
N THR A 239 1.26 6.29 -11.08
CA THR A 239 2.68 5.98 -10.89
C THR A 239 3.51 7.21 -11.22
N PHE A 240 4.76 7.20 -10.80
CA PHE A 240 5.80 8.10 -11.30
C PHE A 240 6.95 7.27 -11.89
N CYS A 241 7.62 7.83 -12.88
CA CYS A 241 8.81 7.28 -13.50
C CYS A 241 10.01 8.09 -13.06
N VAL A 242 11.03 7.43 -12.53
CA VAL A 242 12.32 8.03 -12.20
C VAL A 242 13.32 7.65 -13.28
N THR A 243 13.71 8.61 -14.10
CA THR A 243 14.82 8.48 -15.04
C THR A 243 16.11 8.84 -14.32
N LEU A 244 17.12 7.99 -14.46
CA LEU A 244 18.39 8.11 -13.78
C LEU A 244 19.53 8.35 -14.76
N SER A 245 20.61 8.96 -14.27
CA SER A 245 21.86 9.02 -15.00
C SER A 245 22.48 7.60 -15.18
N PRO A 246 23.19 7.33 -16.30
CA PRO A 246 23.57 5.97 -16.69
C PRO A 246 24.42 5.17 -15.69
N GLY A 247 25.15 5.85 -14.79
CA GLY A 247 26.00 5.19 -13.79
C GLY A 247 25.26 4.75 -12.52
N SER A 248 23.95 4.98 -12.43
CA SER A 248 23.16 4.67 -11.25
C SER A 248 22.99 3.17 -11.04
N LYS A 249 23.08 2.72 -9.78
CA LYS A 249 22.99 1.31 -9.39
C LYS A 249 22.01 1.07 -8.25
N LEU A 250 21.26 -0.02 -8.33
CA LEU A 250 20.44 -0.49 -7.22
C LEU A 250 21.35 -0.97 -6.09
N VAL A 251 21.11 -0.50 -4.87
CA VAL A 251 21.80 -0.99 -3.67
C VAL A 251 21.08 -2.25 -3.21
N THR A 252 21.81 -3.36 -3.16
CA THR A 252 21.30 -4.68 -2.78
C THR A 252 22.10 -5.26 -1.61
N ASP A 253 21.74 -6.48 -1.17
CA ASP A 253 22.44 -7.19 -0.09
C ASP A 253 22.70 -6.33 1.15
N GLU A 254 21.64 -5.65 1.64
CA GLU A 254 21.68 -4.90 2.90
C GLU A 254 22.78 -3.81 2.90
N GLY A 255 22.94 -3.14 1.76
CA GLY A 255 23.92 -2.06 1.58
C GLY A 255 25.28 -2.51 1.04
N ARG A 256 25.52 -3.82 0.88
CA ARG A 256 26.81 -4.35 0.42
C ARG A 256 26.90 -4.46 -1.11
N GLY A 257 25.79 -4.82 -1.75
CA GLY A 257 25.69 -5.12 -3.17
C GLY A 257 25.34 -3.91 -4.03
N ARG A 258 25.74 -3.95 -5.31
CA ARG A 258 25.35 -2.99 -6.34
C ARG A 258 25.00 -3.74 -7.62
N GLU A 259 23.80 -3.50 -8.12
CA GLU A 259 23.29 -4.11 -9.34
C GLU A 259 22.92 -3.04 -10.37
N ASP A 260 23.11 -3.35 -11.64
CA ASP A 260 22.73 -2.44 -12.71
C ASP A 260 21.21 -2.39 -12.84
N ILE A 261 20.67 -1.18 -13.01
CA ILE A 261 19.22 -0.94 -13.15
C ILE A 261 18.75 -1.32 -14.57
N THR A 262 19.68 -1.65 -15.47
CA THR A 262 19.45 -1.95 -16.90
C THR A 262 18.57 -3.16 -17.15
N ALA A 263 18.29 -3.99 -16.14
CA ALA A 263 17.27 -5.04 -16.22
C ALA A 263 15.83 -4.50 -16.40
N LEU A 264 15.61 -3.18 -16.26
CA LEU A 264 14.28 -2.55 -16.19
C LEU A 264 13.92 -1.64 -17.39
N SER A 265 14.70 -1.59 -18.48
CA SER A 265 14.31 -0.80 -19.66
C SER A 265 14.98 -1.22 -20.97
N SER A 266 14.24 -1.09 -22.08
CA SER A 266 14.70 -1.30 -23.47
C SER A 266 15.49 -0.11 -24.05
N GLY A 267 16.02 0.79 -23.20
CA GLY A 267 16.71 2.03 -23.60
C GLY A 267 18.09 2.20 -22.96
N THR A 268 18.78 3.29 -23.32
CA THR A 268 20.14 3.62 -22.82
C THR A 268 20.16 4.33 -21.46
N THR A 269 19.00 4.81 -20.98
CA THR A 269 18.86 5.54 -19.72
C THR A 269 18.06 4.72 -18.71
N PRO A 270 18.62 4.39 -17.53
CA PRO A 270 17.92 3.58 -16.55
C PRO A 270 16.64 4.24 -16.04
N LYS A 271 15.60 3.42 -15.83
CA LYS A 271 14.29 3.87 -15.32
C LYS A 271 13.82 2.96 -14.20
N VAL A 272 13.17 3.56 -13.21
CA VAL A 272 12.47 2.86 -12.12
C VAL A 272 11.10 3.48 -11.95
N TYR A 273 10.09 2.66 -11.75
CA TYR A 273 8.72 3.12 -11.50
C TYR A 273 8.37 3.00 -10.02
N GLY A 274 7.61 3.97 -9.52
CA GLY A 274 7.07 3.96 -8.17
C GLY A 274 5.64 4.47 -8.10
N ALA A 275 5.00 4.29 -6.96
CA ALA A 275 3.64 4.75 -6.65
C ALA A 275 3.49 5.27 -5.22
N VAL A 276 4.56 5.31 -4.42
CA VAL A 276 4.52 5.76 -3.03
C VAL A 276 5.35 7.03 -2.85
N VAL A 277 6.67 6.96 -2.99
CA VAL A 277 7.59 8.02 -2.61
C VAL A 277 8.92 7.96 -3.39
N CYS A 278 9.41 9.11 -3.84
CA CYS A 278 10.79 9.33 -4.26
C CYS A 278 11.42 10.38 -3.36
N SER A 279 12.59 10.11 -2.78
CA SER A 279 13.21 11.04 -1.82
C SER A 279 14.74 11.06 -1.88
N TRP A 280 15.29 12.19 -1.42
CA TRP A 280 16.70 12.46 -1.21
C TRP A 280 16.90 13.28 0.07
N GLY A 281 18.09 13.20 0.67
CA GLY A 281 18.38 13.84 1.95
C GLY A 281 18.19 12.90 3.15
N PHE A 282 17.72 13.47 4.26
CA PHE A 282 17.57 12.77 5.54
C PHE A 282 16.71 11.51 5.42
N HIS A 283 15.54 11.57 4.77
CA HIS A 283 14.67 10.39 4.60
C HIS A 283 15.36 9.24 3.83
N ALA A 284 15.99 9.54 2.68
CA ALA A 284 16.67 8.50 1.90
C ALA A 284 17.86 7.90 2.64
N SER A 285 18.61 8.72 3.38
CA SER A 285 19.73 8.26 4.20
C SER A 285 19.25 7.41 5.36
N LEU A 286 18.15 7.81 6.03
CA LEU A 286 17.53 7.05 7.10
C LEU A 286 17.11 5.66 6.62
N VAL A 287 16.38 5.58 5.50
CA VAL A 287 15.96 4.28 4.93
C VAL A 287 17.18 3.44 4.58
N ALA A 288 18.18 4.02 3.89
CA ALA A 288 19.36 3.28 3.45
C ALA A 288 20.25 2.77 4.61
N ASP A 289 20.48 3.60 5.63
CA ASP A 289 21.36 3.27 6.75
C ASP A 289 20.67 2.31 7.74
N SER A 290 19.34 2.44 7.88
CA SER A 290 18.52 1.51 8.67
C SER A 290 18.46 0.08 8.11
N ASP A 291 18.67 -0.08 6.80
CA ASP A 291 18.51 -1.36 6.12
C ASP A 291 19.80 -2.18 6.01
N THR A 292 20.85 -1.75 6.70
CA THR A 292 22.13 -2.46 6.75
C THR A 292 22.05 -3.77 7.56
N ALA A 293 22.94 -4.72 7.26
CA ALA A 293 23.03 -5.99 7.99
C ALA A 293 23.28 -5.82 9.49
N GLU A 294 23.94 -4.74 9.88
CA GLU A 294 24.17 -4.37 11.28
C GLU A 294 22.85 -4.01 11.97
N TYR A 295 22.02 -3.21 11.28
CA TYR A 295 20.83 -2.59 11.87
C TYR A 295 19.56 -3.43 11.76
N ARG A 296 19.44 -4.27 10.71
CA ARG A 296 18.28 -5.18 10.56
C ARG A 296 18.02 -6.08 11.76
N LYS A 297 19.06 -6.40 12.53
CA LYS A 297 18.99 -7.23 13.75
C LYS A 297 18.14 -6.59 14.86
N PHE A 298 17.90 -5.28 14.81
CA PHE A 298 17.18 -4.53 15.83
C PHE A 298 15.68 -4.31 15.49
N GLY A 299 15.17 -4.90 14.40
CA GLY A 299 13.76 -4.76 14.02
C GLY A 299 13.39 -3.31 13.77
N ALA A 300 12.21 -2.85 14.23
CA ALA A 300 11.74 -1.47 14.02
C ALA A 300 12.68 -0.40 14.62
N GLU A 301 13.45 -0.76 15.65
CA GLU A 301 14.35 0.16 16.35
C GLU A 301 15.50 0.67 15.47
N ARG A 302 15.80 -0.06 14.39
CA ARG A 302 16.83 0.29 13.42
C ARG A 302 16.70 1.70 12.85
N PHE A 303 15.46 2.18 12.68
CA PHE A 303 15.20 3.53 12.17
C PHE A 303 15.57 4.59 13.22
N ARG A 304 15.27 4.35 14.51
CA ARG A 304 15.67 5.27 15.58
C ARG A 304 17.20 5.35 15.68
N MET A 305 17.89 4.21 15.64
CA MET A 305 19.35 4.16 15.69
C MET A 305 20.01 4.90 14.53
N ALA A 306 19.53 4.68 13.30
CA ALA A 306 20.02 5.39 12.12
C ALA A 306 19.75 6.90 12.19
N ALA A 307 18.57 7.31 12.67
CA ALA A 307 18.26 8.73 12.88
C ALA A 307 19.22 9.39 13.89
N GLU A 308 19.52 8.73 15.01
CA GLU A 308 20.47 9.24 16.01
C GLU A 308 21.87 9.47 15.42
N GLN A 309 22.34 8.58 14.55
CA GLN A 309 23.63 8.76 13.88
C GLN A 309 23.60 9.88 12.84
N LEU A 310 22.52 10.00 12.08
CA LEU A 310 22.38 11.03 11.05
C LEU A 310 22.21 12.44 11.63
N LEU A 311 21.83 12.56 12.89
CA LEU A 311 21.57 13.82 13.58
C LEU A 311 22.72 14.23 14.54
N SER A 312 23.81 13.47 14.62
CA SER A 312 24.87 13.70 15.61
C SER A 312 26.26 13.81 14.97
N PRO A 313 27.09 14.80 15.36
CA PRO A 313 26.76 15.95 16.22
C PRO A 313 25.91 17.01 15.51
N GLU A 314 25.98 17.06 14.18
CA GLU A 314 25.21 17.94 13.31
C GLU A 314 24.73 17.13 12.09
N PRO A 315 23.56 17.46 11.52
CA PRO A 315 23.06 16.74 10.36
C PRO A 315 23.86 17.10 9.10
N HIS A 316 23.99 16.13 8.20
CA HIS A 316 24.63 16.37 6.91
C HIS A 316 23.87 17.41 6.08
N VAL A 317 24.59 18.33 5.46
CA VAL A 317 24.05 19.33 4.54
C VAL A 317 24.18 18.78 3.12
N TYR A 318 23.05 18.39 2.53
CA TYR A 318 23.02 17.73 1.23
C TYR A 318 23.17 18.73 0.10
N LYS A 319 24.20 18.56 -0.74
CA LYS A 319 24.55 19.51 -1.81
C LYS A 319 24.05 19.05 -3.17
N GLY A 320 23.28 19.89 -3.83
CA GLY A 320 22.71 19.58 -5.14
C GLY A 320 21.83 20.70 -5.65
N LYS A 321 21.39 20.58 -6.89
CA LYS A 321 20.38 21.46 -7.48
C LYS A 321 19.06 20.71 -7.56
N VAL A 322 18.02 21.24 -6.91
CA VAL A 322 16.66 20.71 -6.99
C VAL A 322 15.81 21.65 -7.84
N SER A 323 15.11 21.09 -8.82
CA SER A 323 14.21 21.86 -9.69
C SER A 323 12.88 21.13 -9.86
N VAL A 324 11.81 21.88 -10.04
CA VAL A 324 10.45 21.36 -10.19
C VAL A 324 9.74 21.95 -11.39
N ARG A 325 8.73 21.23 -11.87
CA ARG A 325 7.70 21.79 -12.74
C ARG A 325 6.40 21.89 -11.95
N PRO A 326 5.71 23.05 -11.96
CA PRO A 326 4.41 23.19 -11.31
C PRO A 326 3.41 22.15 -11.84
N ASP A 327 2.45 21.75 -11.01
CA ASP A 327 1.43 20.75 -11.38
C ASP A 327 0.65 21.12 -12.66
N SER A 328 0.30 22.40 -12.81
CA SER A 328 -0.40 22.93 -13.99
C SER A 328 0.47 23.06 -15.25
N ALA A 329 1.76 22.74 -15.17
CA ALA A 329 2.71 23.00 -16.24
C ALA A 329 2.70 21.87 -17.28
N GLY A 330 2.87 22.21 -18.57
CA GLY A 330 3.07 21.22 -19.63
C GLY A 330 4.42 20.49 -19.49
N THR A 331 4.59 19.39 -20.23
CA THR A 331 5.85 18.62 -20.27
C THR A 331 7.05 19.44 -20.78
N GLU A 332 6.80 20.49 -21.56
CA GLU A 332 7.85 21.38 -22.11
C GLU A 332 8.12 22.60 -21.23
N ALA A 333 7.44 22.73 -20.08
CA ALA A 333 7.64 23.87 -19.19
C ALA A 333 9.08 23.91 -18.66
N PRO A 334 9.66 25.12 -18.50
CA PRO A 334 10.99 25.25 -17.95
C PRO A 334 11.03 24.77 -16.50
N TRP A 335 12.17 24.18 -16.12
CA TRP A 335 12.46 23.82 -14.74
C TRP A 335 12.60 25.08 -13.88
N LYS A 336 11.93 25.09 -12.73
CA LYS A 336 12.08 26.12 -11.71
C LYS A 336 12.92 25.57 -10.56
N GLU A 337 14.06 26.19 -10.30
CA GLU A 337 14.90 25.84 -9.15
C GLU A 337 14.18 26.17 -7.83
N ILE A 338 14.33 25.30 -6.83
CA ILE A 338 13.77 25.49 -5.50
C ILE A 338 14.86 25.36 -4.44
N GLY A 339 14.77 26.20 -3.42
CA GLY A 339 15.82 26.31 -2.41
C GLY A 339 17.11 26.91 -2.99
N GLU A 340 18.18 26.82 -2.20
CA GLU A 340 19.55 27.06 -2.67
C GLU A 340 20.18 25.74 -3.14
N LEU A 341 21.52 25.63 -3.10
CA LEU A 341 22.25 24.40 -3.44
C LEU A 341 22.44 23.45 -2.24
N GLU A 342 21.81 23.76 -1.10
CA GLU A 342 21.93 23.04 0.16
C GLU A 342 20.54 22.64 0.68
N HIS A 343 20.41 21.38 1.09
CA HIS A 343 19.13 20.76 1.45
C HIS A 343 19.30 19.87 2.69
N ALA A 344 18.21 19.65 3.44
CA ALA A 344 18.15 18.59 4.45
C ALA A 344 17.17 17.49 4.05
N TYR A 345 16.07 17.85 3.39
CA TYR A 345 14.97 16.93 3.10
C TYR A 345 14.31 17.30 1.79
N THR A 346 14.24 16.34 0.86
CA THR A 346 13.51 16.47 -0.40
C THR A 346 12.72 15.20 -0.63
N LEU A 347 11.39 15.26 -0.56
CA LEU A 347 10.52 14.10 -0.68
C LEU A 347 9.35 14.41 -1.60
N LEU A 348 9.17 13.60 -2.62
CA LEU A 348 8.06 13.65 -3.55
C LEU A 348 7.18 12.42 -3.34
N THR A 349 5.88 12.59 -3.16
CA THR A 349 4.97 11.47 -2.86
C THR A 349 3.58 11.66 -3.46
N SER A 350 2.95 10.55 -3.82
CA SER A 350 1.55 10.43 -4.24
C SER A 350 0.63 9.99 -3.10
N VAL A 351 1.18 9.58 -1.95
CA VAL A 351 0.41 9.00 -0.84
C VAL A 351 0.39 9.95 0.37
N SER A 352 -0.59 9.81 1.26
CA SER A 352 -0.71 10.65 2.46
C SER A 352 0.17 10.18 3.61
N ASN A 353 0.29 8.86 3.75
CA ASN A 353 0.91 8.17 4.87
C ASN A 353 2.02 7.24 4.35
N LEU A 354 3.20 7.26 4.98
CA LEU A 354 4.23 6.24 4.74
C LEU A 354 4.17 5.09 5.76
N GLU A 355 3.45 5.30 6.86
CA GLU A 355 3.00 4.29 7.82
C GLU A 355 1.74 4.81 8.53
N GLN A 356 1.08 3.94 9.32
CA GLN A 356 -0.24 4.22 9.92
C GLN A 356 -0.37 5.60 10.56
N THR A 357 0.64 6.04 11.31
CA THR A 357 0.61 7.30 12.07
C THR A 357 1.47 8.40 11.47
N PHE A 358 2.34 8.08 10.51
CA PHE A 358 3.23 9.04 9.87
C PHE A 358 2.59 9.63 8.62
N THR A 359 1.88 10.74 8.81
CA THR A 359 1.20 11.46 7.72
C THR A 359 2.18 12.45 7.10
N ILE A 360 2.88 12.05 6.04
CA ILE A 360 3.93 12.88 5.42
C ILE A 360 3.36 13.95 4.48
N SER A 361 2.20 13.69 3.87
CA SER A 361 1.58 14.57 2.88
C SER A 361 0.06 14.61 3.09
N PRO A 362 -0.45 15.42 4.03
CA PRO A 362 -1.85 15.37 4.48
C PRO A 362 -2.87 15.68 3.37
N ALA A 363 -2.49 16.41 2.32
CA ALA A 363 -3.38 16.68 1.18
C ALA A 363 -3.32 15.61 0.08
N SER A 364 -2.42 14.63 0.16
CA SER A 364 -2.30 13.60 -0.88
C SER A 364 -3.48 12.64 -0.90
N ASN A 365 -3.95 12.32 -2.11
CA ASN A 365 -4.86 11.23 -2.37
C ASN A 365 -4.17 10.26 -3.35
N PRO A 366 -3.97 8.97 -3.00
CA PRO A 366 -3.24 8.04 -3.85
C PRO A 366 -3.88 7.78 -5.22
N PHE A 367 -5.09 8.26 -5.48
CA PHE A 367 -5.81 8.08 -6.75
C PHE A 367 -5.93 9.33 -7.62
N ASP A 368 -5.48 10.51 -7.13
CA ASP A 368 -5.64 11.79 -7.86
C ASP A 368 -4.57 12.02 -8.94
N GLY A 369 -3.46 11.28 -8.89
CA GLY A 369 -2.34 11.40 -9.81
C GLY A 369 -1.44 12.63 -9.57
N GLN A 370 -1.66 13.36 -8.49
CA GLN A 370 -0.89 14.54 -8.12
C GLN A 370 0.28 14.14 -7.22
N LEU A 371 1.49 14.53 -7.63
CA LEU A 371 2.68 14.41 -6.80
C LEU A 371 2.81 15.66 -5.93
N ARG A 372 3.15 15.47 -4.65
CA ARG A 372 3.37 16.57 -3.71
C ARG A 372 4.78 16.51 -3.16
N LEU A 373 5.45 17.65 -3.21
CA LEU A 373 6.78 17.87 -2.69
C LEU A 373 6.69 18.32 -1.24
N VAL A 374 7.47 17.68 -0.37
CA VAL A 374 7.82 18.14 0.98
C VAL A 374 9.32 18.43 0.99
N HIS A 375 9.70 19.70 1.13
CA HIS A 375 11.08 20.14 1.07
C HIS A 375 11.43 21.11 2.20
N PHE A 376 12.63 20.97 2.76
CA PHE A 376 13.22 22.00 3.61
C PHE A 376 14.75 22.02 3.50
N GLY A 377 15.32 23.21 3.68
CA GLY A 377 16.76 23.47 3.67
C GLY A 377 17.49 22.98 4.92
N PRO A 378 18.79 23.28 5.06
CA PRO A 378 19.59 22.91 6.23
C PRO A 378 19.01 23.52 7.51
N VAL A 379 18.78 22.68 8.52
CA VAL A 379 18.28 23.07 9.85
C VAL A 379 18.96 22.22 10.93
N SER A 380 18.87 22.62 12.19
CA SER A 380 19.49 21.87 13.30
C SER A 380 18.84 20.51 13.52
N SER A 381 19.53 19.61 14.23
CA SER A 381 19.00 18.29 14.60
C SER A 381 17.67 18.38 15.34
N GLU A 382 17.52 19.34 16.25
CA GLU A 382 16.28 19.58 17.00
C GLU A 382 15.14 20.01 16.06
N ALA A 383 15.45 20.83 15.06
CA ALA A 383 14.45 21.26 14.08
C ALA A 383 13.99 20.10 13.18
N ILE A 384 14.91 19.24 12.70
CA ILE A 384 14.55 18.03 11.94
C ILE A 384 13.63 17.15 12.80
N MET A 385 14.02 16.88 14.05
CA MET A 385 13.21 16.05 14.95
C MET A 385 11.84 16.65 15.22
N LYS A 386 11.75 17.97 15.43
CA LYS A 386 10.48 18.68 15.59
C LYS A 386 9.59 18.50 14.36
N LEU A 387 10.12 18.68 13.15
CA LEU A 387 9.37 18.52 11.90
C LEU A 387 8.89 17.08 11.73
N MET A 388 9.74 16.08 11.97
CA MET A 388 9.34 14.68 11.89
C MET A 388 8.25 14.33 12.92
N MET A 389 8.33 14.85 14.15
CA MET A 389 7.29 14.67 15.16
C MET A 389 5.96 15.33 14.79
N LEU A 390 5.98 16.45 14.08
CA LEU A 390 4.75 17.10 13.59
C LEU A 390 4.07 16.28 12.49
N ALA A 391 4.82 15.51 11.69
CA ALA A 391 4.25 14.57 10.71
C ALA A 391 3.43 13.45 11.39
N TYR A 392 3.86 12.99 12.56
CA TYR A 392 3.09 12.05 13.41
C TYR A 392 1.83 12.66 14.03
N GLN A 393 1.72 13.99 14.04
CA GLN A 393 0.56 14.70 14.60
C GLN A 393 -0.47 15.05 13.52
N GLY A 394 -0.67 14.14 12.57
CA GLY A 394 -1.58 14.33 11.44
C GLY A 394 -1.02 15.24 10.35
N GLY A 395 0.30 15.25 10.16
CA GLY A 395 0.92 15.98 9.04
C GLY A 395 1.11 17.48 9.25
N LYS A 396 1.15 17.95 10.51
CA LYS A 396 1.27 19.39 10.84
C LYS A 396 2.62 20.01 10.49
N HIS A 397 3.60 19.21 10.07
CA HIS A 397 4.91 19.70 9.64
C HIS A 397 4.81 20.56 8.38
N VAL A 398 3.79 20.34 7.54
CA VAL A 398 3.58 21.15 6.33
C VAL A 398 3.14 22.58 6.63
N ASP A 399 2.69 22.85 7.86
CA ASP A 399 2.30 24.19 8.31
C ASP A 399 3.51 24.98 8.89
N ASP A 400 4.66 24.34 9.10
CA ASP A 400 5.85 24.99 9.61
C ASP A 400 6.49 25.84 8.49
N PRO A 401 6.84 27.12 8.75
CA PRO A 401 7.38 28.02 7.72
C PRO A 401 8.72 27.56 7.13
N ALA A 402 9.43 26.62 7.76
CA ALA A 402 10.63 26.03 7.20
C ALA A 402 10.34 25.02 6.06
N VAL A 403 9.10 24.54 5.96
CA VAL A 403 8.70 23.49 5.00
C VAL A 403 8.02 24.12 3.79
N ASN A 404 8.57 23.84 2.61
CA ASN A 404 7.88 24.02 1.34
C ASN A 404 7.03 22.77 1.06
N TYR A 405 5.71 22.96 1.00
CA TYR A 405 4.75 21.91 0.65
C TYR A 405 3.91 22.35 -0.54
N GLU A 406 4.11 21.72 -1.70
CA GLU A 406 3.42 22.10 -2.92
C GLU A 406 3.14 20.91 -3.84
N ALA A 407 2.06 21.01 -4.62
CA ALA A 407 1.79 20.09 -5.72
C ALA A 407 2.70 20.41 -6.91
N VAL A 408 3.39 19.40 -7.42
CA VAL A 408 4.30 19.52 -8.56
C VAL A 408 4.02 18.42 -9.57
N ARG A 409 4.27 18.74 -10.84
CA ARG A 409 4.19 17.75 -11.92
C ARG A 409 5.41 16.84 -11.92
N ALA A 410 6.60 17.43 -11.74
CA ALA A 410 7.87 16.74 -11.91
C ALA A 410 8.96 17.36 -11.03
N MET A 411 9.99 16.58 -10.73
CA MET A 411 11.16 17.00 -9.93
C MET A 411 12.44 16.51 -10.60
N ARG A 412 13.50 17.32 -10.57
CA ARG A 412 14.84 16.96 -11.01
C ARG A 412 15.83 17.28 -9.89
N ILE A 413 16.76 16.36 -9.65
CA ILE A 413 17.87 16.54 -8.70
C ILE A 413 19.18 16.30 -9.43
N GLU A 414 20.09 17.27 -9.38
CA GLU A 414 21.46 17.14 -9.88
C GLU A 414 22.40 17.14 -8.68
N PHE A 415 23.11 16.02 -8.46
CA PHE A 415 23.87 15.81 -7.23
C PHE A 415 25.24 16.50 -7.28
N MET A 416 25.58 17.25 -6.23
CA MET A 416 26.87 17.94 -6.07
C MET A 416 27.65 17.39 -4.86
N GLU A 417 27.40 16.13 -4.52
CA GLU A 417 28.07 15.40 -3.43
C GLU A 417 29.25 14.59 -3.97
N ASP A 418 30.29 14.42 -3.14
CA ASP A 418 31.47 13.59 -3.45
C ASP A 418 31.31 12.15 -2.97
N GLU A 419 30.72 11.92 -1.80
CA GLU A 419 30.51 10.59 -1.23
C GLU A 419 29.19 9.93 -1.69
N GLU A 420 29.24 8.66 -2.09
CA GLU A 420 28.06 7.89 -2.58
C GLU A 420 26.91 7.91 -1.59
N ARG A 421 27.21 7.80 -0.29
CA ARG A 421 26.20 7.73 0.76
C ARG A 421 25.23 8.92 0.76
N TRP A 422 25.67 10.09 0.27
CA TRP A 422 24.89 11.32 0.20
C TRP A 422 24.17 11.52 -1.13
N ARG A 423 24.43 10.65 -2.12
CA ARG A 423 23.73 10.59 -3.42
C ARG A 423 22.77 9.42 -3.52
N ARG A 424 22.44 8.79 -2.39
CA ARG A 424 21.44 7.73 -2.34
C ARG A 424 20.04 8.34 -2.40
N VAL A 425 19.22 7.81 -3.29
CA VAL A 425 17.80 8.13 -3.39
C VAL A 425 16.97 6.93 -2.97
N CYS A 426 15.84 7.17 -2.31
CA CYS A 426 14.89 6.14 -1.95
C CYS A 426 13.67 6.27 -2.87
N ILE A 427 13.34 5.18 -3.58
CA ILE A 427 12.15 5.04 -4.42
C ILE A 427 11.35 3.85 -3.91
N ASP A 428 10.22 4.13 -3.27
CA ASP A 428 9.34 3.14 -2.65
C ASP A 428 10.09 2.12 -1.74
N GLY A 429 11.08 2.62 -1.00
CA GLY A 429 11.92 1.81 -0.12
C GLY A 429 13.14 1.16 -0.78
N LYS A 430 13.23 1.14 -2.12
CA LYS A 430 14.43 0.71 -2.85
C LYS A 430 15.46 1.83 -2.87
N ILE A 431 16.71 1.50 -2.57
CA ILE A 431 17.80 2.47 -2.52
C ILE A 431 18.59 2.43 -3.82
N ILE A 432 18.77 3.59 -4.44
CA ILE A 432 19.59 3.73 -5.64
C ILE A 432 20.79 4.63 -5.32
N ALA A 433 21.98 4.12 -5.59
CA ALA A 433 23.22 4.87 -5.53
C ALA A 433 23.47 5.55 -6.87
N VAL A 434 23.48 6.88 -6.87
CA VAL A 434 23.75 7.68 -8.07
C VAL A 434 25.24 8.02 -8.16
N GLU A 435 25.79 7.93 -9.37
CA GLU A 435 27.19 8.23 -9.62
C GLU A 435 27.55 9.69 -9.31
N LYS A 436 28.84 9.97 -9.16
CA LYS A 436 29.31 11.35 -8.91
C LYS A 436 28.94 12.26 -10.09
N GLY A 437 28.29 13.38 -9.80
CA GLY A 437 27.77 14.31 -10.81
C GLY A 437 26.56 13.79 -11.58
N GLY A 438 25.96 12.67 -11.13
CA GLY A 438 24.74 12.13 -11.70
C GLY A 438 23.50 12.94 -11.35
N TRP A 439 22.35 12.47 -11.80
CA TRP A 439 21.07 13.15 -11.64
C TRP A 439 19.90 12.16 -11.65
N ILE A 440 18.76 12.62 -11.11
CA ILE A 440 17.47 11.96 -11.30
C ILE A 440 16.41 12.92 -11.79
N GLU A 441 15.45 12.41 -12.54
CA GLU A 441 14.26 13.13 -12.99
C GLU A 441 13.03 12.26 -12.74
N VAL A 442 12.08 12.82 -11.99
CA VAL A 442 10.82 12.18 -11.61
C VAL A 442 9.70 12.85 -12.38
N GLU A 443 8.96 12.07 -13.16
CA GLU A 443 7.81 12.52 -13.95
C GLU A 443 6.60 11.60 -13.72
N PRO A 444 5.37 12.04 -14.03
CA PRO A 444 4.20 11.18 -13.97
C PRO A 444 4.38 9.96 -14.89
N GLY A 445 4.12 8.77 -14.35
CA GLY A 445 4.21 7.50 -15.04
C GLY A 445 2.87 7.08 -15.64
N ARG A 446 2.88 5.97 -16.38
CA ARG A 446 1.67 5.36 -16.92
C ARG A 446 0.99 4.49 -15.87
N THR A 447 -0.33 4.47 -15.84
CA THR A 447 -1.08 3.51 -15.04
C THR A 447 -0.94 2.11 -15.63
N VAL A 448 -0.43 1.17 -14.83
CA VAL A 448 -0.27 -0.24 -15.21
C VAL A 448 -0.97 -1.22 -14.28
N LEU A 449 -1.60 -0.70 -13.22
CA LEU A 449 -2.27 -1.49 -12.19
C LEU A 449 -3.45 -0.70 -11.63
N LYS A 450 -4.54 -1.38 -11.29
CA LYS A 450 -5.69 -0.79 -10.59
C LYS A 450 -5.89 -1.47 -9.24
N LEU A 451 -6.09 -0.70 -8.18
CA LEU A 451 -6.39 -1.19 -6.84
C LEU A 451 -7.91 -1.32 -6.66
N LEU A 452 -8.39 -2.41 -6.07
CA LEU A 452 -9.77 -2.51 -5.61
C LEU A 452 -9.91 -1.70 -4.31
N GLY A 453 -10.57 -0.55 -4.41
CA GLY A 453 -10.81 0.37 -3.28
C GLY A 453 -12.30 0.68 -3.10
N LEU A 454 -12.70 1.06 -1.88
CA LEU A 454 -14.08 1.43 -1.52
C LEU A 454 -14.37 2.92 -1.72
#